data_AF-A0A812JYS0-F1
#
_entry.id   AF-A0A812JYS0-F1
#
_cell.length_a   1.000
_cell.length_b   1.000
_cell.length_c   1.000
_cell.angle_alpha   90.00
_cell.angle_beta   90.00
_cell.angle_gamma   90.00
#
_symmetry.space_group_name_H-M   'P 1'
#
loop_
_entity.id
_entity.type
_entity.pdbx_description
1 polymer ?
#
loop_
_entity_poly.entity_id
_entity_poly.type
_entity_poly.pdbx_seq_one_letter_code
_entity_poly.pdbx_strand_id
1 'polypeptide(L)'
;MVSCYSCASGIGAWLPSWAAAARRQHLRDRTQSWENKEEDDGREVLLGKLHAFGLRGAAAVREAAAKQVSAALEDSGSNWEDQWLKWNSLMEVGHDLWASAFHLMESLLQGVLVHQGDVIQGAEVQEDALCFKVRLSEELTGEFATRSRMGAQIRLQREVRFVVKMPEDFVAKPLVVEVFGLDFPPLPGAAELREDIVSKLGDKFDRAGAFQYWEERKEEFPLQSSKLRRVHESLAQYYLPQFAAEKAFWGYLNAPPGGCCLLGSLQFHIEEEEVRVTSCRRPAPTESLEAQLAIIDELCVEVLLQDRFLGERFAPSSMNFLAMTHGHAAGQKGADPKKIAKLLSAAETWGPGDSGWTQFDETWTCTDEKDWWGRTIREQGRVIWHKPGFELTSLNGSPGSESWQARAKRMARNAEVVSLRQQMDELKRQEAAQKRVALEQEQLERAAALEKAMEKLKVEAPRDPARLHKAPARLSAEAYLDPMVCVTRGPHAGFDEKSLMADARYKLSAALQAAGLYGTRAGHE
;
A
#
# COMPACT_ATOMS: atom_id res chain seq x y z
N MET A 1 -33.61 38.63 18.47
CA MET A 1 -33.08 39.97 18.76
C MET A 1 -32.06 39.82 19.88
N VAL A 2 -30.78 40.14 19.61
CA VAL A 2 -29.65 40.34 20.56
C VAL A 2 -29.19 39.09 21.37
N SER A 3 -28.22 38.32 20.88
CA SER A 3 -26.77 38.40 21.15
C SER A 3 -26.32 37.83 22.50
N CYS A 4 -25.81 36.60 22.49
CA CYS A 4 -24.77 36.11 23.42
C CYS A 4 -23.74 35.28 22.63
N TYR A 5 -22.88 35.99 21.89
CA TYR A 5 -21.55 35.51 21.50
C TYR A 5 -20.64 35.62 22.72
N SER A 6 -20.14 34.49 23.25
CA SER A 6 -18.91 34.38 24.06
C SER A 6 -18.96 33.08 24.88
N CYS A 7 -18.56 31.96 24.29
CA CYS A 7 -17.96 30.78 24.96
C CYS A 7 -17.75 29.66 23.91
N ALA A 8 -16.96 29.93 22.87
CA ALA A 8 -16.52 28.91 21.90
C ALA A 8 -15.09 29.21 21.45
N SER A 9 -14.20 29.35 22.43
CA SER A 9 -12.75 29.36 22.26
C SER A 9 -12.21 28.23 23.13
N GLY A 10 -12.27 27.01 22.62
CA GLY A 10 -11.93 25.84 23.43
C GLY A 10 -11.97 24.49 22.74
N ILE A 11 -11.76 24.40 21.42
CA ILE A 11 -11.47 23.13 20.75
C ILE A 11 -10.37 23.38 19.70
N GLY A 12 -9.17 23.60 20.23
CA GLY A 12 -7.91 23.79 19.51
C GLY A 12 -6.82 22.95 20.15
N ALA A 13 -7.11 21.66 20.34
CA ALA A 13 -6.21 20.58 20.74
C ALA A 13 -7.03 19.36 20.33
N TRP A 14 -6.63 18.56 19.33
CA TRP A 14 -5.64 17.50 19.46
C TRP A 14 -4.91 17.29 18.11
N LEU A 15 -3.82 18.03 17.93
CA LEU A 15 -2.65 17.58 17.18
C LEU A 15 -1.48 17.73 18.15
N PRO A 16 -0.51 16.79 18.23
CA PRO A 16 0.67 16.99 19.07
C PRO A 16 1.32 18.32 18.70
N SER A 17 1.47 19.22 19.68
CA SER A 17 1.87 20.62 19.47
C SER A 17 3.19 20.77 18.71
N TRP A 18 4.07 19.76 18.78
CA TRP A 18 5.32 19.69 18.05
C TRP A 18 5.13 19.44 16.54
N ALA A 19 4.15 18.65 16.10
CA ALA A 19 3.89 18.36 14.69
C ALA A 19 3.27 19.57 13.97
N ALA A 20 2.36 20.29 14.63
CA ALA A 20 1.79 21.53 14.10
C ALA A 20 2.82 22.68 14.10
N ALA A 21 3.71 22.74 15.10
CA ALA A 21 4.80 23.71 15.14
C ALA A 21 5.88 23.43 14.09
N ALA A 22 6.30 22.17 13.91
CA ALA A 22 7.26 21.78 12.89
C ALA A 22 6.74 22.04 11.47
N ARG A 23 5.45 21.80 11.21
CA ARG A 23 4.81 22.11 9.92
C ARG A 23 4.74 23.61 9.64
N ARG A 24 4.45 24.44 10.66
CA ARG A 24 4.47 25.92 10.54
C ARG A 24 5.87 26.49 10.38
N GLN A 25 6.86 25.93 11.08
CA GLN A 25 8.25 26.34 10.97
C GLN A 25 8.81 25.99 9.58
N HIS A 26 8.57 24.75 9.11
CA HIS A 26 8.98 24.33 7.77
C HIS A 26 8.29 25.15 6.66
N LEU A 27 7.02 25.51 6.82
CA LEU A 27 6.32 26.40 5.89
C LEU A 27 6.90 27.82 5.92
N ARG A 28 7.22 28.36 7.11
CA ARG A 28 7.84 29.69 7.27
C ARG A 28 9.24 29.77 6.67
N ASP A 29 10.08 28.78 6.93
CA ASP A 29 11.45 28.71 6.39
C ASP A 29 11.43 28.53 4.86
N ARG A 30 10.38 27.89 4.31
CA ARG A 30 10.12 27.84 2.86
C ARG A 30 9.56 29.13 2.29
N THR A 31 8.82 29.95 3.03
CA THR A 31 8.41 31.29 2.53
C THR A 31 9.57 32.28 2.51
N GLN A 32 10.45 32.27 3.53
CA GLN A 32 11.56 33.23 3.63
C GLN A 32 12.68 33.03 2.58
N SER A 33 12.84 31.83 2.04
CA SER A 33 13.83 31.56 0.98
C SER A 33 13.37 32.00 -0.42
N TRP A 34 12.13 32.48 -0.60
CA TRP A 34 11.47 32.62 -1.90
C TRP A 34 11.05 34.06 -2.25
N GLU A 35 11.33 35.05 -1.39
CA GLU A 35 10.93 36.46 -1.57
C GLU A 35 11.66 37.22 -2.71
N ASN A 36 12.27 36.55 -3.68
CA ASN A 36 12.88 37.21 -4.84
C ASN A 36 12.53 36.47 -6.13
N LYS A 37 11.34 36.73 -6.70
CA LYS A 37 11.05 36.82 -8.15
C LYS A 37 9.56 37.08 -8.42
N GLU A 38 9.27 38.08 -9.26
CA GLU A 38 7.94 38.49 -9.76
C GLU A 38 7.29 37.46 -10.73
N GLU A 39 7.37 36.15 -10.44
CA GLU A 39 6.80 35.05 -11.25
C GLU A 39 5.60 34.35 -10.58
N ASP A 40 5.00 34.97 -9.55
CA ASP A 40 4.18 34.28 -8.52
C ASP A 40 2.64 34.23 -8.76
N ASP A 41 2.12 34.85 -9.83
CA ASP A 41 0.64 34.98 -10.00
C ASP A 41 -0.08 33.63 -10.18
N GLY A 42 0.48 32.67 -10.92
CA GLY A 42 -0.18 31.37 -11.15
C GLY A 42 -0.17 30.46 -9.93
N ARG A 43 0.90 30.54 -9.13
CA ARG A 43 1.13 29.70 -7.95
C ARG A 43 0.24 30.10 -6.79
N GLU A 44 0.20 31.38 -6.45
CA GLU A 44 -0.66 31.89 -5.39
C GLU A 44 -2.14 31.65 -5.73
N VAL A 45 -2.51 31.80 -7.00
CA VAL A 45 -3.88 31.51 -7.48
C VAL A 45 -4.24 30.05 -7.26
N LEU A 46 -3.41 29.08 -7.69
CA LEU A 46 -3.74 27.66 -7.51
C LEU A 46 -3.85 27.29 -6.03
N LEU A 47 -2.87 27.68 -5.20
CA LEU A 47 -2.86 27.34 -3.78
C LEU A 47 -4.03 27.98 -3.03
N GLY A 48 -4.35 29.25 -3.33
CA GLY A 48 -5.50 29.94 -2.77
C GLY A 48 -6.83 29.27 -3.14
N LYS A 49 -6.97 28.83 -4.41
CA LYS A 49 -8.17 28.11 -4.87
C LYS A 49 -8.28 26.72 -4.26
N LEU A 50 -7.17 25.98 -4.13
CA LEU A 50 -7.13 24.69 -3.45
C LEU A 50 -7.55 24.81 -1.98
N HIS A 51 -7.03 25.82 -1.28
CA HIS A 51 -7.41 26.07 0.11
C HIS A 51 -8.91 26.40 0.24
N ALA A 52 -9.44 27.27 -0.63
CA ALA A 52 -10.86 27.58 -0.66
C ALA A 52 -11.72 26.34 -0.94
N PHE A 53 -11.29 25.46 -1.85
CA PHE A 53 -11.96 24.20 -2.13
C PHE A 53 -11.94 23.25 -0.92
N GLY A 54 -10.79 23.15 -0.23
CA GLY A 54 -10.62 22.43 1.03
C GLY A 54 -11.66 22.82 2.09
N LEU A 55 -11.82 24.13 2.31
CA LEU A 55 -12.79 24.68 3.26
C LEU A 55 -14.24 24.42 2.84
N ARG A 56 -14.54 24.49 1.54
CA ARG A 56 -15.89 24.21 1.03
C ARG A 56 -16.27 22.75 1.19
N GLY A 57 -15.38 21.81 0.93
CA GLY A 57 -15.69 20.40 1.17
C GLY A 57 -15.90 20.11 2.66
N ALA A 58 -15.11 20.71 3.55
CA ALA A 58 -15.34 20.60 5.00
C ALA A 58 -16.70 21.21 5.44
N ALA A 59 -17.17 22.27 4.77
CA ALA A 59 -18.52 22.79 4.98
C ALA A 59 -19.61 21.83 4.46
N ALA A 60 -19.40 21.23 3.29
CA ALA A 60 -20.33 20.25 2.72
C ALA A 60 -20.44 18.97 3.56
N VAL A 61 -19.35 18.53 4.20
CA VAL A 61 -19.40 17.43 5.20
C VAL A 61 -20.35 17.78 6.35
N ARG A 62 -20.23 18.98 6.92
CA ARG A 62 -21.11 19.45 8.00
C ARG A 62 -22.58 19.46 7.58
N GLU A 63 -22.85 19.93 6.36
CA GLU A 63 -24.21 19.96 5.83
C GLU A 63 -24.80 18.55 5.61
N ALA A 64 -24.00 17.64 5.05
CA ALA A 64 -24.43 16.25 4.84
C ALA A 64 -24.66 15.51 6.17
N ALA A 65 -23.77 15.68 7.15
CA ALA A 65 -23.96 15.12 8.49
C ALA A 65 -25.23 15.65 9.16
N ALA A 66 -25.51 16.95 9.01
CA ALA A 66 -26.75 17.55 9.52
C ALA A 66 -28.00 16.95 8.90
N LYS A 67 -28.00 16.76 7.58
CA LYS A 67 -29.10 16.14 6.85
C LYS A 67 -29.32 14.69 7.32
N GLN A 68 -28.24 13.91 7.48
CA GLN A 68 -28.33 12.52 7.92
C GLN A 68 -28.82 12.38 9.37
N VAL A 69 -28.40 13.26 10.28
CA VAL A 69 -28.92 13.29 11.66
C VAL A 69 -30.40 13.69 11.67
N SER A 70 -30.78 14.70 10.87
CA SER A 70 -32.17 15.16 10.77
C SER A 70 -33.11 14.07 10.22
N ALA A 71 -32.68 13.35 9.18
CA ALA A 71 -33.46 12.25 8.63
C ALA A 71 -33.66 11.11 9.65
N ALA A 72 -32.63 10.79 10.43
CA ALA A 72 -32.74 9.78 11.48
C ALA A 72 -33.68 10.17 12.63
N LEU A 73 -33.92 11.47 12.81
CA LEU A 73 -34.79 12.00 13.87
C LEU A 73 -36.27 11.84 13.55
N GLU A 74 -36.64 11.99 12.28
CA GLU A 74 -38.01 11.76 11.83
C GLU A 74 -38.46 10.32 12.08
N ASP A 75 -37.50 9.37 12.10
CA ASP A 75 -37.78 7.94 12.27
C ASP A 75 -37.74 7.43 13.72
N SER A 76 -37.09 8.13 14.68
CA SER A 76 -36.69 7.48 15.95
C SER A 76 -37.07 8.16 17.27
N GLY A 77 -37.62 9.39 17.28
CA GLY A 77 -38.00 10.06 18.53
C GLY A 77 -36.85 10.22 19.55
N SER A 78 -35.59 10.18 19.09
CA SER A 78 -34.38 10.10 19.94
C SER A 78 -34.09 11.37 20.75
N ASN A 79 -33.50 11.21 21.94
CA ASN A 79 -33.08 12.29 22.83
C ASN A 79 -31.86 13.07 22.29
N TRP A 80 -31.62 14.29 22.78
CA TRP A 80 -30.56 15.19 22.30
C TRP A 80 -29.13 14.64 22.49
N GLU A 81 -28.90 13.78 23.49
CA GLU A 81 -27.59 13.16 23.74
C GLU A 81 -27.21 12.17 22.63
N ASP A 82 -28.15 11.32 22.21
CA ASP A 82 -27.96 10.36 21.11
C ASP A 82 -27.73 11.10 19.79
N GLN A 83 -28.43 12.22 19.58
CA GLN A 83 -28.24 13.09 18.42
C GLN A 83 -26.83 13.68 18.38
N TRP A 84 -26.34 14.15 19.52
CA TRP A 84 -25.02 14.76 19.62
C TRP A 84 -23.90 13.72 19.40
N LEU A 85 -24.03 12.53 19.98
CA LEU A 85 -23.09 11.43 19.75
C LEU A 85 -23.07 10.99 18.28
N LYS A 86 -24.24 10.82 17.67
CA LYS A 86 -24.36 10.46 16.25
C LYS A 86 -23.79 11.54 15.34
N TRP A 87 -24.09 12.81 15.63
CA TRP A 87 -23.52 13.94 14.91
C TRP A 87 -21.98 13.90 14.94
N ASN A 88 -21.37 13.76 16.12
CA ASN A 88 -19.92 13.75 16.25
C ASN A 88 -19.27 12.58 15.50
N SER A 89 -19.84 11.38 15.60
CA SER A 89 -19.36 10.21 14.87
C SER A 89 -19.44 10.41 13.36
N LEU A 90 -20.57 10.92 12.84
CA LEU A 90 -20.72 11.20 11.40
C LEU A 90 -19.77 12.31 10.94
N MET A 91 -19.55 13.32 11.77
CA MET A 91 -18.60 14.40 11.50
C MET A 91 -17.17 13.88 11.39
N GLU A 92 -16.73 13.01 12.30
CA GLU A 92 -15.41 12.38 12.27
C GLU A 92 -15.23 11.56 10.98
N VAL A 93 -16.16 10.66 10.70
CA VAL A 93 -16.13 9.82 9.49
C VAL A 93 -16.14 10.68 8.22
N GLY A 94 -17.06 11.64 8.13
CA GLY A 94 -17.17 12.52 6.97
C GLY A 94 -15.91 13.37 6.77
N HIS A 95 -15.27 13.81 7.86
CA HIS A 95 -14.00 14.52 7.79
C HIS A 95 -12.86 13.63 7.28
N ASP A 96 -12.77 12.39 7.75
CA ASP A 96 -11.71 11.46 7.31
C ASP A 96 -11.84 11.10 5.83
N LEU A 97 -13.07 10.86 5.36
CA LEU A 97 -13.38 10.64 3.95
C LEU A 97 -12.97 11.86 3.10
N TRP A 98 -13.40 13.05 3.50
CA TRP A 98 -13.07 14.29 2.80
C TRP A 98 -11.57 14.59 2.81
N ALA A 99 -10.92 14.47 3.97
CA ALA A 99 -9.49 14.74 4.11
C ALA A 99 -8.67 13.80 3.23
N SER A 100 -9.04 12.52 3.16
CA SER A 100 -8.39 11.55 2.29
C SER A 100 -8.55 11.89 0.81
N ALA A 101 -9.77 12.25 0.39
CA ALA A 101 -10.06 12.66 -0.99
C ALA A 101 -9.32 13.94 -1.37
N PHE A 102 -9.41 14.97 -0.53
CA PHE A 102 -8.75 16.25 -0.74
C PHE A 102 -7.23 16.11 -0.80
N HIS A 103 -6.64 15.35 0.13
CA HIS A 103 -5.19 15.15 0.17
C HIS A 103 -4.66 14.48 -1.10
N LEU A 104 -5.41 13.54 -1.69
CA LEU A 104 -5.03 12.92 -2.96
C LEU A 104 -5.02 13.96 -4.10
N MET A 105 -6.09 14.74 -4.24
CA MET A 105 -6.21 15.79 -5.26
C MET A 105 -5.13 16.87 -5.09
N GLU A 106 -4.90 17.29 -3.84
CA GLU A 106 -3.89 18.27 -3.48
C GLU A 106 -2.48 17.75 -3.80
N SER A 107 -2.15 16.51 -3.42
CA SER A 107 -0.84 15.91 -3.66
C SER A 107 -0.49 15.84 -5.14
N LEU A 108 -1.48 15.51 -5.98
CA LEU A 108 -1.35 15.48 -7.44
C LEU A 108 -1.04 16.89 -7.98
N LEU A 109 -1.87 17.87 -7.65
CA LEU A 109 -1.79 19.23 -8.22
C LEU A 109 -0.60 20.03 -7.68
N GLN A 110 -0.24 19.86 -6.41
CA GLN A 110 0.99 20.41 -5.87
C GLN A 110 2.22 19.80 -6.56
N GLY A 111 2.16 18.51 -6.92
CA GLY A 111 3.23 17.87 -7.67
C GLY A 111 3.47 18.52 -9.03
N VAL A 112 2.39 18.85 -9.75
CA VAL A 112 2.46 19.60 -11.01
C VAL A 112 3.06 20.98 -10.78
N LEU A 113 2.58 21.71 -9.77
CA LEU A 113 3.06 23.05 -9.43
C LEU A 113 4.57 23.08 -9.14
N VAL A 114 5.09 22.05 -8.48
CA VAL A 114 6.52 21.94 -8.13
C VAL A 114 7.41 21.73 -9.36
N HIS A 115 6.95 20.96 -10.34
CA HIS A 115 7.77 20.57 -11.50
C HIS A 115 7.51 21.39 -12.77
N GLN A 116 6.26 21.80 -12.99
CA GLN A 116 5.75 22.40 -14.23
C GLN A 116 4.74 23.52 -13.88
N GLY A 117 5.05 24.36 -12.89
CA GLY A 117 4.14 25.40 -12.42
C GLY A 117 3.77 26.43 -13.50
N ASP A 118 4.65 26.65 -14.48
CA ASP A 118 4.48 27.54 -15.62
C ASP A 118 3.32 27.14 -16.55
N VAL A 119 2.95 25.86 -16.56
CA VAL A 119 1.88 25.37 -17.44
C VAL A 119 0.48 25.62 -16.87
N ILE A 120 0.37 25.99 -15.59
CA ILE A 120 -0.92 26.22 -14.94
C ILE A 120 -1.44 27.59 -15.37
N GLN A 121 -2.49 27.61 -16.20
CA GLN A 121 -3.11 28.85 -16.68
C GLN A 121 -4.16 29.40 -15.72
N GLY A 122 -4.75 28.55 -14.88
CA GLY A 122 -5.73 28.98 -13.90
C GLY A 122 -6.42 27.83 -13.17
N ALA A 123 -7.03 28.19 -12.04
CA ALA A 123 -7.82 27.28 -11.22
C ALA A 123 -9.13 27.93 -10.79
N GLU A 124 -10.21 27.16 -10.80
CA GLU A 124 -11.56 27.61 -10.53
C GLU A 124 -12.25 26.66 -9.56
N VAL A 125 -13.02 27.22 -8.64
CA VAL A 125 -13.94 26.49 -7.76
C VAL A 125 -15.34 26.90 -8.18
N GLN A 126 -16.15 25.97 -8.70
CA GLN A 126 -17.51 26.31 -9.16
C GLN A 126 -18.43 26.53 -7.96
N GLU A 127 -19.30 27.54 -7.99
CA GLU A 127 -20.17 27.86 -6.85
C GLU A 127 -21.30 26.85 -6.66
N ASP A 128 -21.91 26.39 -7.75
CA ASP A 128 -23.11 25.54 -7.70
C ASP A 128 -22.81 24.04 -7.45
N ALA A 129 -21.55 23.63 -7.52
CA ALA A 129 -21.12 22.25 -7.30
C ALA A 129 -19.81 22.23 -6.52
N LEU A 130 -19.55 21.17 -5.74
CA LEU A 130 -18.23 20.95 -5.15
C LEU A 130 -17.27 20.44 -6.24
N CYS A 131 -16.91 21.35 -7.16
CA CYS A 131 -16.08 21.07 -8.32
C CYS A 131 -14.82 21.94 -8.31
N PHE A 132 -13.66 21.30 -8.46
CA PHE A 132 -12.38 21.94 -8.67
C PHE A 132 -11.93 21.75 -10.12
N LYS A 133 -11.59 22.84 -10.80
CA LYS A 133 -11.15 22.82 -12.20
C LYS A 133 -9.78 23.47 -12.32
N VAL A 134 -8.87 22.83 -13.04
CA VAL A 134 -7.55 23.36 -13.39
C VAL A 134 -7.41 23.36 -14.91
N ARG A 135 -6.90 24.48 -15.45
CA ARG A 135 -6.57 24.61 -16.87
C ARG A 135 -5.05 24.65 -17.02
N LEU A 136 -4.55 23.83 -17.92
CA LEU A 136 -3.15 23.73 -18.30
C LEU A 136 -2.98 24.25 -19.73
N SER A 137 -1.87 24.93 -20.02
CA SER A 137 -1.53 25.40 -21.37
C SER A 137 -1.32 24.26 -22.37
N GLU A 138 -0.90 23.10 -21.85
CA GLU A 138 -0.60 21.89 -22.58
C GLU A 138 -0.94 20.66 -21.74
N GLU A 139 -0.96 19.49 -22.37
CA GLU A 139 -1.07 18.23 -21.62
C GLU A 139 0.22 17.98 -20.85
N LEU A 140 0.16 17.23 -19.74
CA LEU A 140 1.35 16.84 -18.99
C LEU A 140 1.43 15.33 -18.88
N THR A 141 2.65 14.82 -18.94
CA THR A 141 2.94 13.42 -18.63
C THR A 141 3.78 13.38 -17.37
N GLY A 142 3.44 12.47 -16.46
CA GLY A 142 4.23 12.15 -15.30
C GLY A 142 4.80 10.74 -15.43
N GLU A 143 6.11 10.63 -15.26
CA GLU A 143 6.78 9.33 -15.20
C GLU A 143 6.81 8.86 -13.74
N PHE A 144 6.28 7.66 -13.47
CA PHE A 144 6.47 7.02 -12.18
C PHE A 144 7.91 6.52 -12.03
N ALA A 145 8.45 6.64 -10.82
CA ALA A 145 9.72 6.04 -10.46
C ALA A 145 9.73 4.54 -10.80
N THR A 146 10.80 4.05 -11.45
CA THR A 146 10.89 2.64 -11.88
C THR A 146 10.70 1.67 -10.73
N ARG A 147 11.17 2.03 -9.53
CA ARG A 147 10.99 1.22 -8.31
C ARG A 147 9.54 1.09 -7.84
N SER A 148 8.64 1.94 -8.35
CA SER A 148 7.20 1.78 -8.16
C SER A 148 6.63 0.62 -8.98
N ARG A 149 7.37 0.12 -9.99
CA ARG A 149 7.01 -1.01 -10.89
C ARG A 149 5.67 -0.84 -11.59
N MET A 150 5.28 0.41 -11.80
CA MET A 150 4.09 0.77 -12.53
C MET A 150 4.32 0.56 -14.02
N GLY A 151 3.44 -0.22 -14.65
CA GLY A 151 3.38 -0.43 -16.11
C GLY A 151 2.66 0.68 -16.87
N ALA A 152 2.51 1.84 -16.25
CA ALA A 152 1.79 2.98 -16.79
C ALA A 152 2.56 4.26 -16.50
N GLN A 153 2.24 5.32 -17.24
CA GLN A 153 2.53 6.70 -16.88
C GLN A 153 1.26 7.33 -16.30
N ILE A 154 1.37 8.56 -15.79
CA ILE A 154 0.21 9.39 -15.47
C ILE A 154 0.12 10.51 -16.51
N ARG A 155 -1.09 10.86 -16.95
CA ARG A 155 -1.31 11.96 -17.89
C ARG A 155 -2.40 12.89 -17.38
N LEU A 156 -2.12 14.19 -17.45
CA LEU A 156 -3.12 15.24 -17.27
C LEU A 156 -3.43 15.88 -18.62
N GLN A 157 -4.71 15.90 -18.97
CA GLN A 157 -5.20 16.65 -20.13
C GLN A 157 -5.16 18.15 -19.84
N ARG A 158 -5.34 18.98 -20.87
CA ARG A 158 -5.36 20.45 -20.74
C ARG A 158 -6.39 20.98 -19.74
N GLU A 159 -7.42 20.20 -19.47
CA GLU A 159 -8.40 20.52 -18.45
C GLU A 159 -8.56 19.32 -17.52
N VAL A 160 -8.31 19.54 -16.23
CA VAL A 160 -8.51 18.56 -15.16
C VAL A 160 -9.67 19.04 -14.29
N ARG A 161 -10.65 18.16 -14.03
CA ARG A 161 -11.78 18.46 -13.14
C ARG A 161 -11.98 17.36 -12.11
N PHE A 162 -12.25 17.79 -10.88
CA PHE A 162 -12.64 16.94 -9.77
C PHE A 162 -14.03 17.37 -9.31
N VAL A 163 -15.02 16.50 -9.44
CA VAL A 163 -16.39 16.77 -8.98
C VAL A 163 -16.69 15.85 -7.81
N VAL A 164 -16.95 16.44 -6.64
CA VAL A 164 -17.13 15.71 -5.39
C VAL A 164 -18.62 15.57 -5.11
N LYS A 165 -19.06 14.32 -4.88
CA LYS A 165 -20.40 13.97 -4.45
C LYS A 165 -20.32 13.45 -3.03
N MET A 166 -20.89 14.23 -2.10
CA MET A 166 -21.02 13.80 -0.70
C MET A 166 -22.02 12.65 -0.61
N PRO A 167 -21.75 11.62 0.20
CA PRO A 167 -22.70 10.54 0.41
C PRO A 167 -23.88 11.04 1.25
N GLU A 168 -25.06 10.48 0.99
CA GLU A 168 -26.23 10.65 1.86
C GLU A 168 -26.07 9.92 3.20
N ASP A 169 -25.25 8.87 3.20
CA ASP A 169 -24.88 8.09 4.38
C ASP A 169 -23.39 7.81 4.35
N PHE A 170 -22.63 8.43 5.26
CA PHE A 170 -21.18 8.29 5.34
C PHE A 170 -20.68 6.88 5.66
N VAL A 171 -21.52 6.02 6.23
CA VAL A 171 -21.16 4.65 6.60
C VAL A 171 -21.49 3.69 5.47
N ALA A 172 -22.67 3.85 4.86
CA ALA A 172 -23.17 2.91 3.86
C ALA A 172 -22.76 3.25 2.42
N LYS A 173 -22.50 4.53 2.12
CA LYS A 173 -22.21 5.00 0.76
C LYS A 173 -20.85 5.72 0.72
N PRO A 174 -20.09 5.58 -0.39
CA PRO A 174 -18.82 6.26 -0.52
C PRO A 174 -18.97 7.75 -0.80
N LEU A 175 -17.97 8.52 -0.37
CA LEU A 175 -17.69 9.82 -0.98
C LEU A 175 -17.09 9.58 -2.37
N VAL A 176 -17.69 10.18 -3.40
CA VAL A 176 -17.27 9.97 -4.79
C VAL A 176 -16.60 11.22 -5.33
N VAL A 177 -15.42 11.06 -5.91
CA VAL A 177 -14.74 12.09 -6.69
C VAL A 177 -14.75 11.65 -8.15
N GLU A 178 -15.61 12.25 -8.97
CA GLU A 178 -15.53 12.08 -10.42
C GLU A 178 -14.34 12.84 -10.96
N VAL A 179 -13.55 12.17 -11.79
CA VAL A 179 -12.28 12.70 -12.28
C VAL A 179 -12.33 12.80 -13.80
N PHE A 180 -12.04 13.99 -14.31
CA PHE A 180 -11.92 14.27 -15.74
C PHE A 180 -10.53 14.78 -16.04
N GLY A 181 -9.97 14.35 -17.17
CA GLY A 181 -8.65 14.79 -17.62
C GLY A 181 -7.46 14.16 -16.90
N LEU A 182 -7.67 13.09 -16.12
CA LEU A 182 -6.60 12.27 -15.53
C LEU A 182 -6.67 10.85 -16.10
N ASP A 183 -5.58 10.42 -16.74
CA ASP A 183 -5.46 9.08 -17.32
C ASP A 183 -4.15 8.41 -16.87
N PHE A 184 -4.07 7.09 -17.04
CA PHE A 184 -2.88 6.28 -16.75
C PHE A 184 -2.41 5.50 -17.98
N PRO A 185 -1.92 6.16 -19.04
CA PRO A 185 -1.55 5.50 -20.30
C PRO A 185 -0.45 4.44 -20.08
N PRO A 186 -0.36 3.43 -20.96
CA PRO A 186 0.69 2.42 -20.89
C PRO A 186 2.07 3.07 -21.07
N LEU A 187 3.13 2.36 -20.67
CA LEU A 187 4.49 2.82 -20.94
C LEU A 187 4.71 2.99 -22.46
N PRO A 188 5.51 3.99 -22.90
CA PRO A 188 5.82 4.19 -24.31
C PRO A 188 6.35 2.91 -24.97
N GLY A 189 5.83 2.58 -26.16
CA GLY A 189 6.20 1.39 -26.92
C GLY A 189 5.44 0.11 -26.52
N ALA A 190 4.69 0.10 -25.41
CA ALA A 190 3.99 -1.11 -24.96
C ALA A 190 2.80 -1.48 -25.86
N ALA A 191 2.05 -0.48 -26.35
CA ALA A 191 0.92 -0.72 -27.25
C ALA A 191 1.40 -1.25 -28.61
N GLU A 192 2.44 -0.63 -29.18
CA GLU A 192 3.07 -1.05 -30.43
C GLU A 192 3.67 -2.45 -30.31
N LEU A 193 4.33 -2.75 -29.18
CA LEU A 193 4.83 -4.10 -28.90
C LEU A 193 3.69 -5.11 -28.81
N ARG A 194 2.56 -4.77 -28.19
CA ARG A 194 1.39 -5.65 -28.15
C ARG A 194 0.88 -5.97 -29.55
N GLU A 195 0.73 -4.95 -30.40
CA GLU A 195 0.27 -5.14 -31.78
C GLU A 195 1.23 -6.04 -32.58
N ASP A 196 2.55 -5.83 -32.43
CA ASP A 196 3.57 -6.69 -33.06
C ASP A 196 3.48 -8.13 -32.54
N ILE A 197 3.43 -8.34 -31.22
CA ILE A 197 3.33 -9.69 -30.63
C ILE A 197 2.06 -10.41 -31.10
N VAL A 198 0.90 -9.73 -31.07
CA VAL A 198 -0.37 -10.30 -31.54
C VAL A 198 -0.27 -10.70 -33.01
N SER A 199 0.31 -9.84 -33.86
CA SER A 199 0.51 -10.09 -35.28
C SER A 199 1.45 -11.28 -35.54
N LYS A 200 2.51 -11.43 -34.74
CA LYS A 200 3.52 -12.49 -34.90
C LYS A 200 3.10 -13.84 -34.33
N LEU A 201 2.42 -13.84 -33.18
CA LEU A 201 2.04 -15.07 -32.48
C LEU A 201 0.68 -15.61 -32.93
N GLY A 202 -0.24 -14.74 -33.39
CA GLY A 202 -1.59 -15.14 -33.81
C GLY A 202 -2.29 -15.94 -32.71
N ASP A 203 -2.71 -17.17 -33.02
CA ASP A 203 -3.38 -18.08 -32.07
C ASP A 203 -2.52 -18.48 -30.87
N LYS A 204 -1.20 -18.27 -30.93
CA LYS A 204 -0.27 -18.50 -29.81
C LYS A 204 -0.09 -17.27 -28.92
N PHE A 205 -0.90 -16.22 -29.12
CA PHE A 205 -0.87 -15.04 -28.27
C PHE A 205 -1.48 -15.37 -26.90
N ASP A 206 -0.63 -15.88 -26.02
CA ASP A 206 -0.92 -16.10 -24.61
C ASP A 206 0.19 -15.52 -23.72
N ARG A 207 -0.01 -15.64 -22.40
CA ARG A 207 0.91 -15.11 -21.38
C ARG A 207 2.34 -15.64 -21.54
N ALA A 208 2.49 -16.94 -21.79
CA ALA A 208 3.79 -17.59 -21.88
C ALA A 208 4.48 -17.27 -23.21
N GLY A 209 3.74 -17.35 -24.32
CA GLY A 209 4.24 -17.03 -25.66
C GLY A 209 4.68 -15.57 -25.77
N ALA A 210 3.90 -14.63 -25.22
CA ALA A 210 4.28 -13.21 -25.21
C ALA A 210 5.53 -12.95 -24.36
N PHE A 211 5.66 -13.59 -23.21
CA PHE A 211 6.84 -13.45 -22.37
C PHE A 211 8.09 -14.07 -23.02
N GLN A 212 7.95 -15.25 -23.65
CA GLN A 212 9.05 -15.86 -24.39
C GLN A 212 9.50 -14.96 -25.55
N TYR A 213 8.56 -14.42 -26.32
CA TYR A 213 8.86 -13.47 -27.40
C TYR A 213 9.62 -12.24 -26.88
N TRP A 214 9.18 -11.69 -25.75
CA TRP A 214 9.89 -10.60 -25.09
C TRP A 214 11.29 -11.02 -24.69
N GLU A 215 11.47 -12.15 -24.02
CA GLU A 215 12.79 -12.59 -23.54
C GLU A 215 13.80 -12.79 -24.67
N GLU A 216 13.36 -13.28 -25.82
CA GLU A 216 14.19 -13.47 -27.02
C GLU A 216 14.59 -12.14 -27.69
N ARG A 217 13.79 -11.07 -27.52
CA ARG A 217 13.89 -9.83 -28.30
C ARG A 217 14.04 -8.56 -27.48
N LYS A 218 14.07 -8.65 -26.16
CA LYS A 218 14.17 -7.51 -25.24
C LYS A 218 15.38 -6.60 -25.51
N GLU A 219 16.44 -7.11 -26.12
CA GLU A 219 17.61 -6.32 -26.52
C GLU A 219 17.31 -5.35 -27.68
N GLU A 220 16.22 -5.54 -28.43
CA GLU A 220 15.69 -4.58 -29.41
C GLU A 220 15.09 -3.32 -28.73
N PHE A 221 14.94 -3.34 -27.40
CA PHE A 221 14.43 -2.25 -26.58
C PHE A 221 15.55 -1.72 -25.69
N PRO A 222 16.39 -0.76 -26.17
CA PRO A 222 17.58 -0.33 -25.47
C PRO A 222 17.26 0.24 -24.09
N LEU A 223 18.09 -0.08 -23.09
CA LEU A 223 17.93 0.38 -21.71
C LEU A 223 17.97 1.90 -21.58
N GLN A 224 18.57 2.61 -22.54
CA GLN A 224 18.64 4.05 -22.59
C GLN A 224 17.26 4.64 -22.86
N SER A 225 16.54 4.18 -23.86
CA SER A 225 15.26 4.77 -24.27
C SER A 225 14.03 4.04 -23.71
N SER A 226 14.10 2.72 -23.50
CA SER A 226 12.93 1.92 -23.13
C SER A 226 12.68 1.89 -21.63
N LYS A 227 11.69 2.68 -21.18
CA LYS A 227 11.18 2.59 -19.80
C LYS A 227 10.57 1.23 -19.51
N LEU A 228 9.88 0.62 -20.47
CA LEU A 228 9.33 -0.73 -20.33
C LEU A 228 10.42 -1.75 -20.00
N ARG A 229 11.56 -1.70 -20.72
CA ARG A 229 12.73 -2.55 -20.45
C ARG A 229 13.24 -2.34 -19.03
N ARG A 230 13.41 -1.09 -18.60
CA ARG A 230 13.92 -0.74 -17.25
C ARG A 230 12.97 -1.21 -16.13
N VAL A 231 11.66 -1.04 -16.30
CA VAL A 231 10.66 -1.52 -15.33
C VAL A 231 10.72 -3.04 -15.23
N HIS A 232 10.84 -3.75 -16.35
CA HIS A 232 11.03 -5.20 -16.36
C HIS A 232 12.34 -5.63 -15.67
N GLU A 233 13.47 -5.00 -15.96
CA GLU A 233 14.76 -5.29 -15.30
C GLU A 233 14.71 -5.04 -13.79
N SER A 234 13.91 -4.05 -13.35
CA SER A 234 13.73 -3.78 -11.92
C SER A 234 13.02 -4.90 -11.14
N LEU A 235 12.28 -5.76 -11.83
CA LEU A 235 11.69 -6.97 -11.26
C LEU A 235 12.73 -8.11 -11.24
N ALA A 236 13.51 -8.25 -12.31
CA ALA A 236 14.56 -9.27 -12.43
C ALA A 236 15.62 -9.17 -11.32
N GLN A 237 15.90 -7.96 -10.81
CA GLN A 237 16.83 -7.75 -9.69
C GLN A 237 16.49 -8.53 -8.42
N TYR A 238 15.23 -8.96 -8.26
CA TYR A 238 14.75 -9.66 -7.07
C TYR A 238 14.71 -11.18 -7.24
N TYR A 239 15.22 -11.71 -8.36
CA TYR A 239 15.16 -13.14 -8.69
C TYR A 239 13.74 -13.70 -8.52
N LEU A 240 12.74 -12.92 -8.98
CA LEU A 240 11.35 -13.35 -8.91
C LEU A 240 11.17 -14.66 -9.68
N PRO A 241 10.29 -15.55 -9.20
CA PRO A 241 9.89 -16.71 -9.99
C PRO A 241 9.41 -16.28 -11.37
N GLN A 242 9.70 -17.10 -12.40
CA GLN A 242 9.34 -16.80 -13.78
C GLN A 242 7.85 -16.46 -13.95
N PHE A 243 6.95 -17.20 -13.27
CA PHE A 243 5.51 -16.94 -13.33
C PHE A 243 5.14 -15.51 -12.89
N ALA A 244 5.88 -14.91 -11.95
CA ALA A 244 5.59 -13.56 -11.47
C ALA A 244 6.08 -12.50 -12.47
N ALA A 245 7.23 -12.75 -13.11
CA ALA A 245 7.72 -11.90 -14.20
C ALA A 245 6.79 -11.95 -15.42
N GLU A 246 6.32 -13.16 -15.78
CA GLU A 246 5.32 -13.38 -16.84
C GLU A 246 4.03 -12.61 -16.57
N LYS A 247 3.46 -12.71 -15.36
CA LYS A 247 2.25 -11.96 -14.97
C LYS A 247 2.47 -10.45 -15.06
N ALA A 248 3.60 -9.95 -14.55
CA ALA A 248 3.90 -8.52 -14.58
C ALA A 248 4.02 -8.02 -16.03
N PHE A 249 4.79 -8.71 -16.88
CA PHE A 249 4.94 -8.37 -18.28
C PHE A 249 3.60 -8.43 -19.03
N TRP A 250 2.78 -9.46 -18.78
CA TRP A 250 1.45 -9.59 -19.36
C TRP A 250 0.53 -8.41 -19.03
N GLY A 251 0.61 -7.91 -17.78
CA GLY A 251 -0.11 -6.72 -17.36
C GLY A 251 0.41 -5.44 -18.03
N TYR A 252 1.72 -5.30 -18.22
CA TYR A 252 2.31 -4.15 -18.93
C TYR A 252 1.91 -4.13 -20.40
N LEU A 253 1.92 -5.30 -21.03
CA LEU A 253 1.60 -5.46 -22.45
C LEU A 253 0.13 -5.19 -22.74
N ASN A 254 -0.78 -5.66 -21.88
CA ASN A 254 -2.22 -5.52 -22.10
C ASN A 254 -2.80 -4.22 -21.51
N ALA A 255 -1.98 -3.29 -21.03
CA ALA A 255 -2.47 -1.99 -20.61
C ALA A 255 -3.04 -1.21 -21.83
N PRO A 256 -4.34 -0.85 -21.83
CA PRO A 256 -4.98 -0.16 -22.96
C PRO A 256 -4.41 1.25 -23.23
N PRO A 257 -4.33 1.71 -24.49
CA PRO A 257 -3.82 3.05 -24.85
C PRO A 257 -4.57 4.22 -24.18
N GLY A 258 -5.87 4.05 -23.89
CA GLY A 258 -6.69 5.02 -23.15
C GLY A 258 -6.38 5.10 -21.64
N GLY A 259 -5.55 4.18 -21.15
CA GLY A 259 -5.06 4.12 -19.78
C GLY A 259 -5.56 2.90 -19.00
N CYS A 260 -4.71 2.32 -18.17
CA CYS A 260 -4.85 0.98 -17.58
C CYS A 260 -6.12 0.74 -16.73
N CYS A 261 -6.84 1.81 -16.35
CA CYS A 261 -8.10 1.71 -15.61
C CYS A 261 -9.26 2.53 -16.20
N LEU A 262 -9.04 3.28 -17.29
CA LEU A 262 -9.97 4.31 -17.82
C LEU A 262 -10.69 5.08 -16.70
N LEU A 263 -9.92 5.62 -15.74
CA LEU A 263 -10.45 6.18 -14.49
C LEU A 263 -11.64 7.13 -14.75
N GLY A 264 -12.78 6.86 -14.11
CA GLY A 264 -13.96 7.72 -14.13
C GLY A 264 -14.23 8.39 -12.79
N SER A 265 -14.11 7.63 -11.70
CA SER A 265 -14.25 8.17 -10.35
C SER A 265 -13.38 7.43 -9.34
N LEU A 266 -13.04 8.12 -8.25
CA LEU A 266 -12.49 7.54 -7.03
C LEU A 266 -13.58 7.50 -5.97
N GLN A 267 -13.71 6.39 -5.27
CA GLN A 267 -14.70 6.19 -4.21
C GLN A 267 -13.98 5.96 -2.89
N PHE A 268 -14.34 6.73 -1.87
CA PHE A 268 -13.77 6.66 -0.53
C PHE A 268 -14.80 6.04 0.41
N HIS A 269 -14.44 4.90 1.00
CA HIS A 269 -15.30 4.08 1.85
C HIS A 269 -14.68 3.95 3.24
N ILE A 270 -15.49 3.63 4.24
CA ILE A 270 -15.01 3.09 5.50
C ILE A 270 -15.05 1.57 5.41
N GLU A 271 -13.89 0.93 5.57
CA GLU A 271 -13.75 -0.53 5.59
C GLU A 271 -12.93 -0.94 6.80
N GLU A 272 -13.56 -1.68 7.73
CA GLU A 272 -12.94 -2.06 9.00
C GLU A 272 -12.33 -0.85 9.72
N GLU A 273 -13.14 0.20 9.91
CA GLU A 273 -12.78 1.44 10.61
C GLU A 273 -11.72 2.33 9.93
N GLU A 274 -11.19 1.93 8.77
CA GLU A 274 -10.22 2.72 8.02
C GLU A 274 -10.80 3.23 6.70
N VAL A 275 -10.38 4.43 6.29
CA VAL A 275 -10.71 4.93 4.95
C VAL A 275 -9.96 4.13 3.89
N ARG A 276 -10.69 3.61 2.91
CA ARG A 276 -10.16 2.97 1.71
C ARG A 276 -10.60 3.68 0.46
N VAL A 277 -9.75 3.66 -0.55
CA VAL A 277 -10.06 4.20 -1.88
C VAL A 277 -10.13 3.09 -2.92
N THR A 278 -11.20 3.11 -3.70
CA THR A 278 -11.36 2.31 -4.92
C THR A 278 -11.61 3.23 -6.11
N SER A 279 -11.57 2.68 -7.32
CA SER A 279 -11.88 3.41 -8.54
C SER A 279 -13.00 2.74 -9.33
N CYS A 280 -13.85 3.57 -9.96
CA CYS A 280 -14.74 3.11 -11.02
C CYS A 280 -14.19 3.51 -12.37
N ARG A 281 -14.28 2.55 -13.29
CA ARG A 281 -13.86 2.67 -14.68
C ARG A 281 -14.94 3.33 -15.52
N ARG A 282 -14.55 4.20 -16.47
CA ARG A 282 -15.42 4.68 -17.55
C ARG A 282 -15.69 3.55 -18.56
N PRO A 283 -16.89 3.51 -19.19
CA PRO A 283 -17.15 2.54 -20.24
C PRO A 283 -16.06 2.57 -21.32
N ALA A 284 -15.65 1.39 -21.79
CA ALA A 284 -14.71 1.32 -22.90
C ALA A 284 -15.35 1.92 -24.16
N PRO A 285 -14.60 2.71 -24.96
CA PRO A 285 -15.12 3.30 -26.18
C PRO A 285 -15.32 2.28 -27.31
N THR A 286 -14.70 1.09 -27.23
CA THR A 286 -14.77 0.06 -28.27
C THR A 286 -14.81 -1.34 -27.67
N GLU A 287 -15.44 -2.29 -28.38
CA GLU A 287 -15.47 -3.71 -27.98
C GLU A 287 -14.07 -4.33 -27.88
N SER A 288 -13.17 -3.94 -28.78
CA SER A 288 -11.78 -4.41 -28.73
C SER A 288 -11.07 -3.98 -27.46
N LEU A 289 -11.35 -2.76 -26.96
CA LEU A 289 -10.75 -2.30 -25.72
C LEU A 289 -11.38 -2.99 -24.51
N GLU A 290 -12.68 -3.23 -24.54
CA GLU A 290 -13.38 -4.02 -23.52
C GLU A 290 -12.80 -5.43 -23.41
N ALA A 291 -12.54 -6.10 -24.54
CA ALA A 291 -11.92 -7.42 -24.55
C ALA A 291 -10.49 -7.41 -23.99
N GLN A 292 -9.70 -6.38 -24.30
CA GLN A 292 -8.36 -6.21 -23.73
C GLN A 292 -8.41 -5.91 -22.22
N LEU A 293 -9.38 -5.13 -21.77
CA LEU A 293 -9.62 -4.83 -20.36
C LEU A 293 -10.02 -6.07 -19.57
N ALA A 294 -10.83 -6.96 -20.14
CA ALA A 294 -11.20 -8.23 -19.49
C ALA A 294 -9.95 -9.09 -19.17
N ILE A 295 -8.94 -9.10 -20.03
CA ILE A 295 -7.66 -9.79 -19.79
C ILE A 295 -6.93 -9.17 -18.58
N ILE A 296 -6.93 -7.84 -18.47
CA ILE A 296 -6.32 -7.13 -17.34
C ILE A 296 -7.12 -7.37 -16.05
N ASP A 297 -8.44 -7.36 -16.11
CA ASP A 297 -9.31 -7.57 -14.96
C ASP A 297 -9.07 -8.95 -14.35
N GLU A 298 -9.04 -10.00 -15.19
CA GLU A 298 -8.72 -11.37 -14.77
C GLU A 298 -7.33 -11.44 -14.12
N LEU A 299 -6.31 -10.89 -14.78
CA LEU A 299 -4.93 -10.89 -14.28
C LEU A 299 -4.81 -10.15 -12.95
N CYS A 300 -5.40 -8.96 -12.82
CA CYS A 300 -5.29 -8.14 -11.62
C CYS A 300 -5.97 -8.81 -10.42
N VAL A 301 -7.12 -9.46 -10.63
CA VAL A 301 -7.78 -10.27 -9.61
C VAL A 301 -6.93 -11.49 -9.26
N GLU A 302 -6.36 -12.20 -10.24
CA GLU A 302 -5.44 -13.32 -10.02
C GLU A 302 -4.25 -12.91 -9.14
N VAL A 303 -3.59 -11.80 -9.47
CA VAL A 303 -2.43 -11.27 -8.73
C VAL A 303 -2.81 -10.85 -7.30
N LEU A 304 -3.97 -10.22 -7.11
CA LEU A 304 -4.45 -9.85 -5.77
C LEU A 304 -4.74 -11.08 -4.90
N LEU A 305 -5.32 -12.13 -5.48
CA LEU A 305 -5.67 -13.34 -4.73
C LEU A 305 -4.45 -14.22 -4.43
N GLN A 306 -3.51 -14.35 -5.37
CA GLN A 306 -2.43 -15.34 -5.28
C GLN A 306 -1.09 -14.74 -4.85
N ASP A 307 -0.79 -13.51 -5.29
CA ASP A 307 0.56 -12.95 -5.26
C ASP A 307 0.69 -11.69 -4.40
N ARG A 308 -0.39 -11.24 -3.74
CA ARG A 308 -0.43 -9.98 -2.98
C ARG A 308 0.70 -9.85 -1.96
N PHE A 309 1.05 -10.92 -1.26
CA PHE A 309 2.17 -10.91 -0.30
C PHE A 309 3.51 -10.57 -0.98
N LEU A 310 3.81 -11.20 -2.13
CA LEU A 310 5.01 -10.90 -2.89
C LEU A 310 4.96 -9.48 -3.46
N GLY A 311 3.81 -9.10 -4.01
CA GLY A 311 3.58 -7.77 -4.54
C GLY A 311 3.76 -6.66 -3.49
N GLU A 312 3.25 -6.81 -2.27
CA GLU A 312 3.38 -5.79 -1.23
C GLU A 312 4.84 -5.61 -0.78
N ARG A 313 5.63 -6.68 -0.85
CA ARG A 313 7.06 -6.65 -0.53
C ARG A 313 7.90 -6.01 -1.62
N PHE A 314 7.62 -6.33 -2.88
CA PHE A 314 8.49 -5.94 -4.00
C PHE A 314 7.92 -4.79 -4.83
N ALA A 315 6.61 -4.62 -4.93
CA ALA A 315 5.94 -3.61 -5.72
C ALA A 315 4.78 -2.94 -4.95
N PRO A 316 5.04 -2.35 -3.75
CA PRO A 316 3.98 -1.83 -2.89
C PRO A 316 3.11 -0.77 -3.57
N SER A 317 3.71 0.07 -4.43
CA SER A 317 2.99 1.07 -5.22
C SER A 317 2.03 0.43 -6.20
N SER A 318 2.51 -0.50 -7.03
CA SER A 318 1.65 -1.26 -7.95
C SER A 318 0.55 -1.99 -7.20
N MET A 319 0.85 -2.66 -6.09
CA MET A 319 -0.19 -3.38 -5.34
C MET A 319 -1.26 -2.49 -4.75
N ASN A 320 -0.91 -1.28 -4.29
CA ASN A 320 -1.93 -0.32 -3.86
C ASN A 320 -2.74 0.18 -5.05
N PHE A 321 -2.12 0.42 -6.20
CA PHE A 321 -2.86 0.76 -7.41
C PHE A 321 -3.81 -0.36 -7.88
N LEU A 322 -3.36 -1.62 -7.78
CA LEU A 322 -4.20 -2.81 -8.06
C LEU A 322 -5.35 -2.92 -7.05
N ALA A 323 -5.10 -2.71 -5.75
CA ALA A 323 -6.14 -2.73 -4.73
C ALA A 323 -7.18 -1.60 -4.94
N MET A 324 -6.75 -0.42 -5.39
CA MET A 324 -7.65 0.67 -5.75
C MET A 324 -8.55 0.28 -6.94
N THR A 325 -7.98 -0.38 -7.95
CA THR A 325 -8.69 -0.67 -9.20
C THR A 325 -9.52 -1.96 -9.18
N HIS A 326 -9.07 -2.99 -8.46
CA HIS A 326 -9.64 -4.34 -8.49
C HIS A 326 -9.81 -4.97 -7.11
N GLY A 327 -9.50 -4.26 -6.01
CA GLY A 327 -9.58 -4.80 -4.64
C GLY A 327 -10.96 -5.39 -4.33
N HIS A 328 -12.02 -4.60 -4.52
CA HIS A 328 -13.41 -5.05 -4.29
C HIS A 328 -13.82 -6.20 -5.21
N ALA A 329 -13.40 -6.17 -6.48
CA ALA A 329 -13.68 -7.26 -7.43
C ALA A 329 -13.02 -8.59 -7.00
N ALA A 330 -11.85 -8.51 -6.34
CA ALA A 330 -11.17 -9.65 -5.73
C ALA A 330 -11.70 -10.02 -4.34
N GLY A 331 -12.75 -9.36 -3.83
CA GLY A 331 -13.25 -9.56 -2.46
C GLY A 331 -12.27 -9.10 -1.37
N GLN A 332 -11.38 -8.16 -1.70
CA GLN A 332 -10.37 -7.61 -0.81
C GLN A 332 -10.62 -6.13 -0.55
N LYS A 333 -9.97 -5.59 0.49
CA LYS A 333 -10.03 -4.17 0.79
C LYS A 333 -9.50 -3.30 -0.34
N GLY A 334 -10.04 -2.08 -0.45
CA GLY A 334 -9.49 -1.03 -1.30
C GLY A 334 -8.08 -0.60 -0.88
N ALA A 335 -7.52 0.38 -1.59
CA ALA A 335 -6.19 0.90 -1.29
C ALA A 335 -6.19 1.87 -0.10
N ASP A 336 -5.03 2.03 0.51
CA ASP A 336 -4.79 3.12 1.47
C ASP A 336 -4.66 4.46 0.71
N PRO A 337 -5.55 5.44 0.96
CA PRO A 337 -5.50 6.74 0.30
C PRO A 337 -4.16 7.45 0.44
N LYS A 338 -3.45 7.29 1.56
CA LYS A 338 -2.13 7.92 1.78
C LYS A 338 -1.08 7.34 0.84
N LYS A 339 -1.13 6.03 0.58
CA LYS A 339 -0.21 5.36 -0.34
C LYS A 339 -0.49 5.76 -1.79
N ILE A 340 -1.76 5.96 -2.17
CA ILE A 340 -2.12 6.49 -3.48
C ILE A 340 -1.71 7.96 -3.61
N ALA A 341 -1.96 8.80 -2.60
CA ALA A 341 -1.52 10.20 -2.60
C ALA A 341 0.01 10.32 -2.76
N LYS A 342 0.78 9.48 -2.05
CA LYS A 342 2.24 9.38 -2.22
C LYS A 342 2.66 8.89 -3.60
N LEU A 343 1.92 7.95 -4.19
CA LEU A 343 2.18 7.49 -5.55
C LEU A 343 1.98 8.61 -6.56
N LEU A 344 1.00 9.49 -6.35
CA LEU A 344 0.66 10.60 -7.27
C LEU A 344 1.44 11.90 -7.01
N SER A 345 2.14 12.01 -5.87
CA SER A 345 2.89 13.20 -5.53
C SER A 345 4.24 13.30 -6.26
N ALA A 346 4.72 14.53 -6.43
CA ALA A 346 5.99 14.79 -7.10
C ALA A 346 7.18 14.22 -6.33
N ALA A 347 8.10 13.58 -7.06
CA ALA A 347 9.43 13.25 -6.58
C ALA A 347 10.17 14.54 -6.21
N GLU A 348 10.92 14.54 -5.11
CA GLU A 348 11.75 15.70 -4.74
C GLU A 348 13.20 15.51 -5.23
N THR A 349 13.61 14.24 -5.34
CA THR A 349 14.95 13.84 -5.77
C THR A 349 14.85 12.61 -6.66
N TRP A 350 15.61 12.62 -7.75
CA TRP A 350 15.73 11.52 -8.70
C TRP A 350 17.06 11.62 -9.44
N GLY A 351 17.33 10.63 -10.29
CA GLY A 351 18.58 10.47 -11.01
C GLY A 351 18.92 8.98 -11.22
N PRO A 352 19.94 8.72 -12.05
CA PRO A 352 20.38 7.38 -12.38
C PRO A 352 21.06 6.69 -11.22
N GLY A 353 21.08 5.35 -11.26
CA GLY A 353 21.96 4.56 -10.40
C GLY A 353 23.42 4.65 -10.85
N ASP A 354 24.33 4.18 -10.01
CA ASP A 354 25.77 4.33 -10.26
C ASP A 354 26.35 3.23 -11.17
N SER A 355 25.61 2.16 -11.47
CA SER A 355 26.13 1.00 -12.22
C SER A 355 25.05 0.13 -12.86
N GLY A 356 25.48 -0.83 -13.69
CA GLY A 356 24.60 -1.81 -14.33
C GLY A 356 23.57 -1.15 -15.26
N TRP A 357 22.39 -1.75 -15.40
CA TRP A 357 21.33 -1.15 -16.19
C TRP A 357 20.75 0.13 -15.55
N THR A 358 20.88 0.27 -14.23
CA THR A 358 20.28 1.38 -13.46
C THR A 358 20.91 2.73 -13.77
N GLN A 359 22.11 2.75 -14.36
CA GLN A 359 22.76 3.98 -14.83
C GLN A 359 22.01 4.66 -15.99
N PHE A 360 21.11 3.94 -16.66
CA PHE A 360 20.29 4.44 -17.75
C PHE A 360 18.88 4.84 -17.29
N ASP A 361 18.61 4.82 -15.98
CA ASP A 361 17.30 5.06 -15.40
C ASP A 361 17.28 6.32 -14.53
N GLU A 362 16.94 7.47 -15.12
CA GLU A 362 16.84 8.76 -14.43
C GLU A 362 15.86 8.77 -13.24
N THR A 363 15.06 7.72 -13.06
CA THR A 363 14.09 7.63 -11.96
C THR A 363 14.51 6.65 -10.87
N TRP A 364 15.67 6.00 -11.00
CA TRP A 364 16.08 4.90 -10.14
C TRP A 364 16.30 5.31 -8.68
N THR A 365 16.90 6.49 -8.48
CA THR A 365 17.21 7.02 -7.15
C THR A 365 16.03 7.74 -6.49
N CYS A 366 14.86 7.77 -7.14
CA CYS A 366 13.61 8.21 -6.52
C CYS A 366 13.15 7.20 -5.47
N THR A 367 13.70 7.33 -4.26
CA THR A 367 13.49 6.43 -3.13
C THR A 367 13.33 7.19 -1.84
N ASP A 368 12.49 6.69 -0.93
CA ASP A 368 12.37 7.30 0.40
C ASP A 368 13.74 7.40 1.10
N GLU A 369 13.91 8.46 1.88
CA GLU A 369 15.07 8.63 2.72
C GLU A 369 15.01 7.61 3.85
N LYS A 370 16.12 6.91 4.07
CA LYS A 370 16.22 5.84 5.07
C LYS A 370 17.34 6.13 6.04
N ASP A 371 17.12 5.80 7.30
CA ASP A 371 18.18 5.76 8.30
C ASP A 371 19.17 4.61 8.04
N TRP A 372 20.19 4.53 8.88
CA TRP A 372 21.21 3.48 8.83
C TRP A 372 20.66 2.07 9.12
N TRP A 373 19.47 1.96 9.74
CA TRP A 373 18.74 0.71 9.91
C TRP A 373 17.81 0.37 8.74
N GLY A 374 17.72 1.23 7.73
CA GLY A 374 16.87 1.05 6.56
C GLY A 374 15.40 1.40 6.81
N ARG A 375 15.06 2.04 7.93
CA ARG A 375 13.73 2.56 8.23
C ARG A 375 13.52 3.86 7.48
N THR A 376 12.33 4.04 6.91
CA THR A 376 11.97 5.28 6.24
C THR A 376 11.89 6.42 7.25
N ILE A 377 12.75 7.42 7.10
CA ILE A 377 12.76 8.65 7.92
C ILE A 377 12.03 9.80 7.23
N ARG A 378 12.03 9.80 5.90
CA ARG A 378 11.29 10.77 5.10
C ARG A 378 10.75 10.10 3.85
N GLU A 379 9.45 10.19 3.68
CA GLU A 379 8.80 9.81 2.43
C GLU A 379 9.02 10.90 1.38
N GLN A 380 9.18 10.49 0.13
CA GLN A 380 9.07 11.42 -1.01
C GLN A 380 8.03 10.93 -2.01
N GLY A 381 7.64 11.78 -2.95
CA GLY A 381 6.72 11.38 -4.01
C GLY A 381 7.34 10.43 -5.03
N ARG A 382 6.57 10.09 -6.06
CA ARG A 382 6.92 9.06 -7.05
C ARG A 382 6.78 9.51 -8.49
N VAL A 383 6.26 10.70 -8.74
CA VAL A 383 6.02 11.22 -10.10
C VAL A 383 7.01 12.30 -10.47
N ILE A 384 7.60 12.21 -11.67
CA ILE A 384 8.37 13.29 -12.27
C ILE A 384 7.53 13.84 -13.43
N TRP A 385 7.14 15.11 -13.36
CA TRP A 385 6.25 15.74 -14.34
C TRP A 385 7.07 16.41 -15.44
N HIS A 386 6.66 16.19 -16.68
CA HIS A 386 7.29 16.74 -17.86
C HIS A 386 6.26 17.07 -18.95
N LYS A 387 6.67 17.94 -19.87
CA LYS A 387 5.90 18.30 -21.06
C LYS A 387 5.80 17.11 -22.04
N PRO A 388 4.80 17.05 -22.93
CA PRO A 388 4.64 15.97 -23.89
C PRO A 388 5.85 15.89 -24.84
N GLY A 389 6.30 14.67 -25.15
CA GLY A 389 7.45 14.45 -26.03
C GLY A 389 8.82 14.69 -25.37
N PHE A 390 8.86 15.05 -24.08
CA PHE A 390 10.10 15.11 -23.31
C PHE A 390 10.54 13.69 -22.93
N GLU A 391 11.71 13.26 -23.41
CA GLU A 391 12.37 12.06 -22.89
C GLU A 391 13.35 12.46 -21.78
N LEU A 392 13.19 11.88 -20.58
CA LEU A 392 14.10 12.13 -19.45
C LEU A 392 15.56 11.78 -19.79
N THR A 393 15.80 10.93 -20.78
CA THR A 393 17.13 10.59 -21.34
C THR A 393 17.90 11.79 -21.88
N SER A 394 17.21 12.87 -22.23
CA SER A 394 17.82 14.13 -22.69
C SER A 394 18.36 15.02 -21.56
N LEU A 395 18.19 14.65 -20.28
CA LEU A 395 18.70 15.37 -19.11
C LEU A 395 20.23 15.24 -18.90
N ASN A 396 21.00 15.14 -19.98
CA ASN A 396 22.41 15.56 -19.94
C ASN A 396 22.57 17.08 -19.82
N GLY A 397 21.48 17.85 -19.66
CA GLY A 397 21.53 19.29 -19.38
C GLY A 397 20.35 19.79 -18.54
N SER A 398 20.59 19.91 -17.22
CA SER A 398 19.96 20.79 -16.23
C SER A 398 18.44 20.75 -15.96
N PRO A 399 18.10 20.79 -14.66
CA PRO A 399 17.37 21.93 -14.13
C PRO A 399 18.17 22.59 -12.99
N GLY A 400 18.47 23.89 -13.13
CA GLY A 400 18.95 24.76 -12.04
C GLY A 400 20.39 24.53 -11.57
N SER A 401 21.35 25.19 -12.23
CA SER A 401 22.64 25.69 -11.70
C SER A 401 23.31 24.99 -10.48
N GLU A 402 23.37 23.66 -10.43
CA GLU A 402 24.33 23.02 -9.55
C GLU A 402 25.70 23.05 -10.21
N SER A 403 26.67 23.72 -9.57
CA SER A 403 28.04 23.70 -10.05
C SER A 403 28.53 22.25 -10.14
N TRP A 404 29.39 21.95 -11.11
CA TRP A 404 30.00 20.63 -11.26
C TRP A 404 30.64 20.12 -9.95
N GLN A 405 31.06 21.05 -9.09
CA GLN A 405 31.60 20.78 -7.76
C GLN A 405 30.54 20.31 -6.74
N ALA A 406 29.31 20.85 -6.79
CA ALA A 406 28.18 20.36 -5.98
C ALA A 406 27.73 18.97 -6.44
N ARG A 407 27.69 18.75 -7.76
CA ARG A 407 27.44 17.44 -8.37
C ARG A 407 28.52 16.42 -7.97
N ALA A 408 29.79 16.78 -8.04
CA ALA A 408 30.91 15.93 -7.62
C ALA A 408 30.88 15.62 -6.12
N LYS A 409 30.56 16.60 -5.26
CA LYS A 409 30.39 16.37 -3.81
C LYS A 409 29.20 15.45 -3.50
N ARG A 410 28.08 15.58 -4.21
CA ARG A 410 26.95 14.66 -4.08
C ARG A 410 27.30 13.26 -4.57
N MET A 411 27.97 13.13 -5.72
CA MET A 411 28.41 11.83 -6.24
C MET A 411 29.40 11.15 -5.27
N ALA A 412 30.32 11.90 -4.67
CA ALA A 412 31.23 11.37 -3.65
C ALA A 412 30.47 10.90 -2.38
N ARG A 413 29.50 11.69 -1.90
CA ARG A 413 28.67 11.32 -0.75
C ARG A 413 27.77 10.12 -1.05
N ASN A 414 27.21 10.02 -2.26
CA ASN A 414 26.41 8.88 -2.68
C ASN A 414 27.27 7.62 -2.82
N ALA A 415 28.48 7.73 -3.38
CA ALA A 415 29.44 6.62 -3.46
C ALA A 415 29.84 6.10 -2.07
N GLU A 416 30.02 7.00 -1.10
CA GLU A 416 30.27 6.65 0.30
C GLU A 416 29.07 5.92 0.94
N VAL A 417 27.85 6.40 0.71
CA VAL A 417 26.63 5.74 1.19
C VAL A 417 26.44 4.36 0.56
N VAL A 418 26.76 4.21 -0.73
CA VAL A 418 26.68 2.94 -1.45
C VAL A 418 27.73 1.95 -0.94
N SER A 419 28.97 2.40 -0.67
CA SER A 419 30.01 1.53 -0.10
C SER A 419 29.64 1.05 1.30
N LEU A 420 29.06 1.94 2.12
CA LEU A 420 28.53 1.58 3.44
C LEU A 420 27.38 0.57 3.35
N ARG A 421 26.50 0.68 2.35
CA ARG A 421 25.45 -0.32 2.09
C ARG A 421 26.01 -1.67 1.69
N GLN A 422 27.03 -1.70 0.84
CA GLN A 422 27.71 -2.94 0.44
C GLN A 422 28.39 -3.63 1.64
N GLN A 423 29.05 -2.84 2.50
CA GLN A 423 29.65 -3.35 3.74
C GLN A 423 28.58 -3.89 4.70
N MET A 424 27.44 -3.21 4.82
CA MET A 424 26.31 -3.67 5.63
C MET A 424 25.66 -4.96 5.09
N ASP A 425 25.51 -5.08 3.78
CA ASP A 425 24.94 -6.29 3.17
C ASP A 425 25.91 -7.48 3.29
N GLU A 426 27.22 -7.22 3.30
CA GLU A 426 28.24 -8.22 3.65
C GLU A 426 28.15 -8.64 5.12
N LEU A 427 28.04 -7.69 6.05
CA LEU A 427 27.86 -7.98 7.48
C LEU A 427 26.58 -8.78 7.74
N LYS A 428 25.47 -8.43 7.09
CA LYS A 428 24.21 -9.20 7.20
C LYS A 428 24.35 -10.61 6.65
N ARG A 429 25.11 -10.80 5.57
CA ARG A 429 25.42 -12.14 5.04
C ARG A 429 26.25 -12.95 6.05
N GLN A 430 27.22 -12.33 6.71
CA GLN A 430 28.02 -12.95 7.75
C GLN A 430 27.19 -13.30 8.99
N GLU A 431 26.33 -12.40 9.48
CA GLU A 431 25.42 -12.67 10.60
C GLU A 431 24.43 -13.80 10.27
N ALA A 432 23.87 -13.82 9.06
CA ALA A 432 22.97 -14.89 8.62
C ALA A 432 23.70 -16.24 8.56
N ALA A 433 24.95 -16.26 8.09
CA ALA A 433 25.78 -17.46 8.12
C ALA A 433 26.06 -17.93 9.56
N GLN A 434 26.42 -17.01 10.46
CA GLN A 434 26.66 -17.32 11.87
C GLN A 434 25.40 -17.86 12.56
N LYS A 435 24.22 -17.29 12.29
CA LYS A 435 22.95 -17.79 12.82
C LYS A 435 22.62 -19.19 12.31
N ARG A 436 22.92 -19.50 11.04
CA ARG A 436 22.74 -20.86 10.50
C ARG A 436 23.64 -21.87 11.19
N VAL A 437 24.91 -21.54 11.38
CA VAL A 437 25.87 -22.40 12.11
C VAL A 437 25.44 -22.60 13.57
N ALA A 438 24.99 -21.54 14.24
CA ALA A 438 24.49 -21.63 15.62
C ALA A 438 23.23 -22.51 15.73
N LEU A 439 22.31 -22.40 14.76
CA LEU A 439 21.12 -23.25 14.71
C LEU A 439 21.48 -24.72 14.47
N GLU A 440 22.44 -25.00 13.59
CA GLU A 440 22.94 -26.36 13.35
C GLU A 440 23.61 -26.95 14.60
N GLN A 441 24.39 -26.16 15.35
CA GLN A 441 24.96 -26.57 16.63
C GLN A 441 23.88 -26.86 17.67
N GLU A 442 22.88 -26.01 17.81
CA GLU A 442 21.77 -26.22 18.74
C GLU A 442 20.98 -27.50 18.38
N GLN A 443 20.77 -27.77 17.09
CA GLN A 443 20.12 -29.01 16.64
C GLN A 443 20.95 -30.24 16.98
N LEU A 444 22.27 -30.19 16.80
CA LEU A 444 23.18 -31.29 17.17
C LEU A 444 23.20 -31.52 18.68
N GLU A 445 23.22 -30.46 19.48
CA GLU A 445 23.18 -30.55 20.95
C GLU A 445 21.85 -31.14 21.43
N ARG A 446 20.72 -30.71 20.84
CA ARG A 446 19.39 -31.28 21.14
C ARG A 446 19.32 -32.76 20.75
N ALA A 447 19.87 -33.14 19.60
CA ALA A 447 19.92 -34.54 19.17
C ALA A 447 20.76 -35.40 20.13
N ALA A 448 21.94 -34.92 20.54
CA ALA A 448 22.80 -35.61 21.50
C ALA A 448 22.15 -35.72 22.89
N ALA A 449 21.44 -34.68 23.34
CA ALA A 449 20.69 -34.70 24.59
C ALA A 449 19.53 -35.71 24.55
N LEU A 450 18.82 -35.79 23.42
CA LEU A 450 17.77 -36.77 23.19
C LEU A 450 18.32 -38.20 23.22
N GLU A 451 19.43 -38.46 22.54
CA GLU A 451 20.08 -39.77 22.52
C GLU A 451 20.51 -40.21 23.92
N LYS A 452 21.12 -39.31 24.69
CA LYS A 452 21.50 -39.55 26.09
C LYS A 452 20.29 -39.79 27.00
N ALA A 453 19.16 -39.13 26.73
CA ALA A 453 17.91 -39.38 27.45
C ALA A 453 17.31 -40.73 27.08
N MET A 454 17.34 -41.12 25.80
CA MET A 454 16.89 -42.43 25.34
C MET A 454 17.72 -43.57 25.92
N GLU A 455 19.04 -43.39 26.05
CA GLU A 455 19.92 -44.37 26.67
C GLU A 455 19.63 -44.54 28.17
N LYS A 456 19.37 -43.45 28.90
CA LYS A 456 18.93 -43.50 30.31
C LYS A 456 17.55 -44.14 30.49
N LEU A 457 16.68 -44.00 29.51
CA LEU A 457 15.33 -44.59 29.49
C LEU A 457 15.30 -46.00 28.91
N LYS A 458 16.45 -46.55 28.51
CA LYS A 458 16.56 -47.92 27.99
C LYS A 458 16.36 -48.91 29.14
N VAL A 459 15.11 -49.28 29.37
CA VAL A 459 14.74 -50.32 30.34
C VAL A 459 15.12 -51.68 29.76
N GLU A 460 16.18 -52.29 30.27
CA GLU A 460 16.44 -53.72 30.08
C GLU A 460 15.49 -54.53 30.96
N ALA A 461 14.25 -54.69 30.51
CA ALA A 461 13.33 -55.64 31.13
C ALA A 461 13.64 -57.06 30.62
N PRO A 462 13.85 -58.05 31.50
CA PRO A 462 13.95 -59.44 31.06
C PRO A 462 12.65 -59.84 30.38
N ARG A 463 12.73 -60.24 29.11
CA ARG A 463 11.58 -60.70 28.31
C ARG A 463 11.09 -62.02 28.88
N ASP A 464 10.13 -61.95 29.80
CA ASP A 464 9.30 -63.10 30.18
C ASP A 464 7.95 -63.03 29.41
N PRO A 465 7.84 -63.71 28.26
CA PRO A 465 6.63 -63.68 27.43
C PRO A 465 5.40 -64.29 28.11
N ALA A 466 5.56 -65.07 29.19
CA ALA A 466 4.43 -65.66 29.91
C ALA A 466 3.56 -64.61 30.64
N ARG A 467 4.12 -63.42 30.93
CA ARG A 467 3.40 -62.35 31.65
C ARG A 467 2.30 -61.69 30.81
N LEU A 468 2.42 -61.68 29.48
CA LEU A 468 1.44 -61.08 28.56
C LEU A 468 0.13 -61.87 28.47
N HIS A 469 0.12 -63.14 28.89
CA HIS A 469 -1.07 -64.00 28.84
C HIS A 469 -1.87 -64.04 30.14
N LYS A 470 -1.42 -63.36 31.21
CA LYS A 470 -2.21 -63.24 32.45
C LYS A 470 -3.02 -61.95 32.41
N ALA A 471 -4.34 -62.07 32.27
CA ALA A 471 -5.25 -60.96 32.45
C ALA A 471 -5.08 -60.38 33.88
N PRO A 472 -4.93 -59.06 34.04
CA PRO A 472 -4.77 -58.46 35.37
C PRO A 472 -6.05 -58.68 36.19
N ALA A 473 -5.89 -59.08 37.45
CA ALA A 473 -6.98 -59.42 38.38
C ALA A 473 -7.99 -58.28 38.67
N ARG A 474 -7.81 -57.10 38.07
CA ARG A 474 -8.66 -55.91 38.24
C ARG A 474 -9.77 -55.79 37.20
N LEU A 475 -9.87 -56.72 36.25
CA LEU A 475 -10.91 -56.75 35.21
C LEU A 475 -12.28 -57.23 35.72
N SER A 476 -12.43 -57.58 37.00
CA SER A 476 -13.70 -57.96 37.61
C SER A 476 -14.26 -56.82 38.49
N ALA A 477 -14.82 -55.77 37.89
CA ALA A 477 -15.76 -54.89 38.59
C ALA A 477 -16.60 -54.07 37.59
N GLU A 478 -17.88 -53.97 37.87
CA GLU A 478 -19.02 -53.44 37.08
C GLU A 478 -18.96 -51.93 36.78
N ALA A 479 -17.78 -51.36 36.59
CA ALA A 479 -17.57 -49.91 36.46
C ALA A 479 -18.06 -49.28 35.15
N TYR A 480 -18.63 -50.07 34.23
CA TYR A 480 -19.10 -49.59 32.92
C TYR A 480 -20.59 -49.22 32.86
N LEU A 481 -21.36 -49.41 33.94
CA LEU A 481 -22.82 -49.26 33.91
C LEU A 481 -23.39 -48.04 34.64
N ASP A 482 -22.58 -47.22 35.33
CA ASP A 482 -23.09 -46.04 36.03
C ASP A 482 -22.14 -44.82 35.95
N PRO A 483 -22.49 -43.76 35.17
CA PRO A 483 -21.69 -42.54 35.04
C PRO A 483 -21.50 -41.76 36.36
N MET A 484 -22.38 -41.95 37.35
CA MET A 484 -22.32 -41.21 38.62
C MET A 484 -21.21 -41.72 39.56
N VAL A 485 -20.70 -42.94 39.32
CA VAL A 485 -19.61 -43.53 40.12
C VAL A 485 -18.25 -42.89 39.78
N CYS A 486 -18.06 -42.41 38.54
CA CYS A 486 -16.82 -41.73 38.13
C CYS A 486 -16.63 -40.35 38.78
N VAL A 487 -17.72 -39.66 39.14
CA VAL A 487 -17.66 -38.28 39.64
C VAL A 487 -17.54 -38.24 41.17
N THR A 488 -18.09 -39.23 41.87
CA THR A 488 -18.20 -39.21 43.35
C THR A 488 -17.04 -39.88 44.10
N ARG A 489 -16.14 -40.60 43.42
CA ARG A 489 -15.03 -41.34 44.05
C ARG A 489 -13.63 -40.73 43.92
N GLY A 490 -13.48 -39.51 43.41
CA GLY A 490 -12.18 -38.87 43.19
C GLY A 490 -11.18 -39.02 44.37
N PRO A 491 -11.56 -38.73 45.63
CA PRO A 491 -10.65 -38.86 46.78
C PRO A 491 -10.58 -40.26 47.41
N HIS A 492 -11.46 -41.19 47.03
CA HIS A 492 -11.53 -42.54 47.63
C HIS A 492 -11.13 -43.67 46.67
N ALA A 493 -10.81 -43.35 45.42
CA ALA A 493 -10.31 -44.29 44.40
C ALA A 493 -8.76 -44.32 44.30
N GLY A 494 -8.03 -43.73 45.25
CA GLY A 494 -6.57 -43.81 45.32
C GLY A 494 -5.82 -42.83 44.40
N PHE A 495 -6.48 -41.79 43.90
CA PHE A 495 -5.82 -40.68 43.23
C PHE A 495 -5.30 -39.70 44.30
N ASP A 496 -4.07 -39.89 44.75
CA ASP A 496 -3.40 -38.87 45.55
C ASP A 496 -3.00 -37.68 44.65
N GLU A 497 -2.95 -36.49 45.24
CA GLU A 497 -2.57 -35.25 44.53
C GLU A 497 -1.20 -35.39 43.85
N LYS A 498 -0.31 -36.18 44.44
CA LYS A 498 1.03 -36.45 43.92
C LYS A 498 0.99 -37.21 42.59
N SER A 499 0.04 -38.14 42.44
CA SER A 499 -0.19 -38.96 41.25
C SER A 499 -0.92 -38.18 40.16
N LEU A 500 -1.87 -37.32 40.54
CA LEU A 500 -2.53 -36.39 39.60
C LEU A 500 -1.53 -35.35 39.08
N MET A 501 -0.68 -34.82 39.95
CA MET A 501 0.43 -33.94 39.57
C MET A 501 1.56 -34.71 38.85
N ALA A 502 1.56 -36.04 38.78
CA ALA A 502 2.49 -36.76 37.91
C ALA A 502 2.02 -36.80 36.45
N ASP A 503 0.71 -36.70 36.19
CA ASP A 503 0.16 -36.61 34.83
C ASP A 503 0.35 -35.19 34.27
N ALA A 504 1.15 -35.10 33.20
CA ALA A 504 1.46 -33.84 32.54
C ALA A 504 0.20 -33.10 32.05
N ARG A 505 -0.87 -33.82 31.66
CA ARG A 505 -2.11 -33.22 31.17
C ARG A 505 -2.89 -32.53 32.28
N TYR A 506 -2.89 -33.11 33.48
CA TYR A 506 -3.53 -32.50 34.65
C TYR A 506 -2.76 -31.25 35.10
N LYS A 507 -1.42 -31.34 35.17
CA LYS A 507 -0.55 -30.19 35.47
C LYS A 507 -0.77 -29.02 34.52
N LEU A 508 -0.81 -29.29 33.21
CA LEU A 508 -1.00 -28.25 32.20
C LEU A 508 -2.38 -27.60 32.33
N SER A 509 -3.42 -28.42 32.52
CA SER A 509 -4.79 -27.94 32.71
C SER A 509 -4.92 -27.06 33.96
N ALA A 510 -4.34 -27.48 35.08
CA ALA A 510 -4.34 -26.71 36.32
C ALA A 510 -3.56 -25.39 36.20
N ALA A 511 -2.41 -25.39 35.51
CA ALA A 511 -1.62 -24.20 35.27
C ALA A 511 -2.34 -23.19 34.35
N LEU A 512 -2.97 -23.67 33.27
CA LEU A 512 -3.78 -22.84 32.38
C LEU A 512 -4.98 -22.24 33.10
N GLN A 513 -5.61 -23.00 34.01
CA GLN A 513 -6.74 -22.49 34.78
C GLN A 513 -6.32 -21.45 35.82
N ALA A 514 -5.18 -21.64 36.51
CA ALA A 514 -4.61 -20.64 37.41
C ALA A 514 -4.22 -19.34 36.67
N ALA A 515 -3.79 -19.45 35.41
CA ALA A 515 -3.49 -18.30 34.55
C ALA A 515 -4.73 -17.66 33.90
N GLY A 516 -5.94 -18.19 34.12
CA GLY A 516 -7.18 -17.71 33.51
C GLY A 516 -7.31 -17.99 32.00
N LEU A 517 -6.48 -18.90 31.46
CA LEU A 517 -6.40 -19.23 30.04
C LEU A 517 -7.12 -20.53 29.67
N TYR A 518 -7.64 -21.26 30.66
CA TYR A 518 -8.32 -22.52 30.43
C TYR A 518 -9.63 -22.33 29.63
N GLY A 519 -9.74 -22.99 28.48
CA GLY A 519 -10.87 -22.85 27.56
C GLY A 519 -10.81 -21.60 26.67
N THR A 520 -9.71 -20.84 26.70
CA THR A 520 -9.47 -19.72 25.77
C THR A 520 -8.67 -20.20 24.55
N ARG A 521 -8.80 -19.49 23.42
CA ARG A 521 -8.05 -19.82 22.19
C ARG A 521 -6.53 -19.84 22.44
N ALA A 522 -6.01 -18.89 23.22
CA ALA A 522 -4.59 -18.80 23.58
C ALA A 522 -4.11 -19.92 24.53
N GLY A 523 -5.01 -20.61 25.23
CA GLY A 523 -4.68 -21.80 26.02
C GLY A 523 -4.80 -23.12 25.25
N HIS A 524 -5.41 -23.09 24.06
CA HIS A 524 -5.54 -24.25 23.16
C HIS A 524 -4.39 -24.37 22.15
N GLU A 525 -3.83 -23.23 21.76
CA GLU A 525 -2.57 -23.12 21.00
C GLU A 525 -1.36 -23.43 21.90
#